data_AF-A0A3D4TAE7-F1
#
_entry.id   AF-A0A3D4TAE7-F1
#
_cell.length_a   1.000
_cell.length_b   1.000
_cell.length_c   1.000
_cell.angle_alpha   90.00
_cell.angle_beta   90.00
_cell.angle_gamma   90.00
#
_symmetry.space_group_name_H-M   'P 1'
#
loop_
_entity.id
_entity.type
_entity.pdbx_description
1 polymer ?
#
loop_
_entity_poly.entity_id
_entity_poly.type
_entity_poly.pdbx_seq_one_letter_code
_entity_poly.pdbx_strand_id
1 'polypeptide(L)'
;MNVNQPSMYKQENDVVRVTAPAMSMKDRVETFTMQFANVQYESCELHLMWDKTAVSLPIQTFLKARIAADMEKALAGDKPPYFAAATFYNEWMKDNEKALANITKAIEGNKTAFWLYLAKARIQRDLGDKVGAKASAEECIKIATEAKNDDYVRMAKDLISKL
;
A
#
# COMPACT_ATOMS: atom_id res chain seq x y z
N MET A 1 22.73 9.86 -25.41
CA MET A 1 23.86 9.44 -26.28
C MET A 1 23.29 8.62 -27.42
N ASN A 2 23.66 8.88 -28.67
CA ASN A 2 23.22 8.06 -29.80
C ASN A 2 24.21 6.90 -29.99
N VAL A 3 23.83 5.70 -29.58
CA VAL A 3 24.57 4.46 -29.87
C VAL A 3 23.95 3.84 -31.11
N ASN A 4 24.54 4.07 -32.28
CA ASN A 4 24.04 3.59 -33.57
C ASN A 4 24.94 2.52 -34.22
N GLN A 5 26.06 2.16 -33.60
CA GLN A 5 26.89 1.00 -33.94
C GLN A 5 27.49 0.36 -32.66
N PRO A 6 27.74 -0.96 -32.63
CA PRO A 6 28.23 -1.64 -31.43
C PRO A 6 29.54 -1.08 -30.86
N SER A 7 30.43 -0.57 -31.71
CA SER A 7 31.72 0.04 -31.31
C SER A 7 31.58 1.36 -30.55
N MET A 8 30.41 2.01 -30.64
CA MET A 8 30.11 3.25 -29.92
C MET A 8 29.51 3.01 -28.53
N TYR A 9 29.20 1.75 -28.20
CA TYR A 9 28.78 1.38 -26.86
C TYR A 9 29.96 1.50 -25.89
N LYS A 10 29.74 2.21 -24.79
CA LYS A 10 30.67 2.23 -23.66
C LYS A 10 29.91 1.87 -22.39
N GLN A 11 30.47 0.94 -21.63
CA GLN A 11 29.90 0.50 -20.36
C GLN A 11 29.74 1.64 -19.34
N GLU A 12 30.59 2.66 -19.40
CA GLU A 12 30.48 3.87 -18.56
C GLU A 12 29.16 4.64 -18.77
N ASN A 13 28.43 4.36 -19.86
CA ASN A 13 27.15 4.99 -20.18
C ASN A 13 25.94 4.18 -19.68
N ASP A 14 26.16 3.00 -19.09
CA ASP A 14 25.07 2.17 -18.56
C ASP A 14 24.45 2.86 -17.34
N VAL A 15 23.13 3.11 -17.38
CA VAL A 15 22.38 3.63 -16.23
C VAL A 15 22.27 2.57 -15.13
N VAL A 16 22.09 1.31 -15.53
CA VAL A 16 22.02 0.15 -14.64
C VAL A 16 22.66 -1.03 -15.36
N ARG A 17 23.55 -1.75 -14.65
CA ARG A 17 24.14 -3.01 -15.09
C ARG A 17 24.02 -4.05 -14.00
N VAL A 18 23.40 -5.17 -14.31
CA VAL A 18 23.13 -6.25 -13.36
C VAL A 18 23.53 -7.59 -13.95
N THR A 19 23.95 -8.51 -13.10
CA THR A 19 24.18 -9.91 -13.47
C THR A 19 23.00 -10.73 -12.97
N ALA A 20 22.37 -11.50 -13.84
CA ALA A 20 21.22 -12.35 -13.51
C ALA A 20 21.45 -13.77 -14.02
N PRO A 21 21.00 -14.80 -13.28
CA PRO A 21 21.14 -16.19 -13.70
C PRO A 21 20.23 -16.51 -14.89
N ALA A 22 20.74 -17.31 -15.81
CA ALA A 22 19.94 -17.92 -16.86
C ALA A 22 19.20 -19.16 -16.33
N MET A 23 17.94 -19.30 -16.72
CA MET A 23 17.06 -20.41 -16.35
C MET A 23 16.68 -21.20 -17.60
N SER A 24 16.62 -22.52 -17.51
CA SER A 24 16.14 -23.37 -18.60
C SER A 24 14.62 -23.52 -18.56
N MET A 25 13.99 -23.38 -19.73
CA MET A 25 12.55 -23.55 -19.94
C MET A 25 12.24 -24.91 -20.57
N LYS A 26 11.06 -25.45 -20.27
CA LYS A 26 10.57 -26.69 -20.88
C LYS A 26 10.20 -26.48 -22.35
N ASP A 27 9.41 -25.43 -22.59
CA ASP A 27 8.91 -25.04 -23.91
C ASP A 27 9.79 -23.93 -24.49
N ARG A 28 9.92 -23.91 -25.82
CA ARG A 28 10.74 -22.92 -26.53
C ARG A 28 9.93 -21.71 -26.95
N VAL A 29 10.54 -20.53 -26.96
CA VAL A 29 10.00 -19.31 -27.60
C VAL A 29 10.86 -18.90 -28.79
N GLU A 30 10.24 -18.71 -29.96
CA GLU A 30 10.95 -18.39 -31.22
C GLU A 30 11.11 -16.87 -31.46
N THR A 31 10.42 -16.06 -30.65
CA THR A 31 10.48 -14.60 -30.70
C THR A 31 11.07 -14.08 -29.40
N PHE A 32 12.08 -13.23 -29.50
CA PHE A 32 12.73 -12.63 -28.33
C PHE A 32 11.70 -11.79 -27.59
N THR A 33 11.36 -12.23 -26.39
CA THR A 33 10.23 -11.69 -25.64
C THR A 33 10.75 -11.05 -24.37
N MET A 34 10.37 -9.79 -24.17
CA MET A 34 10.55 -9.06 -22.92
C MET A 34 9.17 -8.75 -22.34
N GLN A 35 8.95 -9.05 -21.07
CA GLN A 35 7.67 -8.76 -20.40
C GLN A 35 7.87 -8.37 -18.95
N PHE A 36 6.94 -7.56 -18.43
CA PHE A 36 6.81 -7.35 -17.00
C PHE A 36 5.79 -8.36 -16.44
N ALA A 37 6.24 -9.17 -15.50
CA ALA A 37 5.45 -10.19 -14.81
C ALA A 37 5.36 -9.90 -13.31
N ASN A 38 4.48 -10.62 -12.62
CA ASN A 38 4.31 -10.57 -11.16
C ASN A 38 4.18 -9.15 -10.60
N VAL A 39 3.40 -8.30 -11.27
CA VAL A 39 3.23 -6.89 -10.89
C VAL A 39 2.51 -6.78 -9.55
N GLN A 40 3.18 -6.15 -8.59
CA GLN A 40 2.69 -5.75 -7.28
C GLN A 40 2.82 -4.23 -7.10
N TYR A 41 2.37 -3.71 -5.96
CA TYR A 41 2.43 -2.27 -5.68
C TYR A 41 3.84 -1.68 -5.70
N GLU A 42 4.84 -2.45 -5.25
CA GLU A 42 6.23 -1.99 -5.12
C GLU A 42 7.24 -2.84 -5.88
N SER A 43 6.78 -3.89 -6.58
CA SER A 43 7.67 -4.79 -7.28
C SER A 43 7.07 -5.33 -8.55
N CYS A 44 7.93 -5.73 -9.46
CA CYS A 44 7.59 -6.56 -10.61
C CYS A 44 8.85 -7.35 -11.02
N GLU A 45 8.71 -8.22 -12.00
CA GLU A 45 9.83 -8.91 -12.62
C GLU A 45 9.90 -8.56 -14.10
N LEU A 46 11.09 -8.21 -14.60
CA LEU A 46 11.34 -8.16 -16.03
C LEU A 46 11.82 -9.56 -16.46
N HIS A 47 11.02 -10.23 -17.28
CA HIS A 47 11.37 -11.51 -17.88
C HIS A 47 11.90 -11.27 -19.30
N LEU A 48 13.03 -11.89 -19.62
CA LEU A 48 13.59 -11.94 -20.97
C LEU A 48 13.68 -13.40 -21.39
N MET A 49 13.15 -13.77 -22.55
CA MET A 49 13.06 -15.16 -22.99
C MET A 49 13.43 -15.32 -24.48
N TRP A 50 14.20 -16.36 -24.78
CA TRP A 50 14.58 -16.78 -26.13
C TRP A 50 14.91 -18.28 -26.15
N ASP A 51 14.38 -19.00 -27.15
CA ASP A 51 14.45 -20.46 -27.24
C ASP A 51 14.04 -21.09 -25.89
N LYS A 52 14.91 -21.89 -25.27
CA LYS A 52 14.68 -22.51 -23.95
C LYS A 52 15.37 -21.78 -22.80
N THR A 53 15.72 -20.52 -22.99
CA THR A 53 16.42 -19.71 -21.98
C THR A 53 15.53 -18.57 -21.52
N ALA A 54 15.44 -18.40 -20.19
CA ALA A 54 14.80 -17.27 -19.54
C ALA A 54 15.76 -16.58 -18.58
N VAL A 55 15.58 -15.28 -18.39
CA VAL A 55 16.16 -14.49 -17.31
C VAL A 55 15.02 -13.77 -16.61
N SER A 56 14.96 -13.83 -15.28
CA SER A 56 14.06 -13.00 -14.48
C SER A 56 14.89 -11.98 -13.68
N LEU A 57 14.59 -10.71 -13.88
CA LEU A 57 15.18 -9.61 -13.13
C LEU A 57 14.12 -9.02 -12.19
N PRO A 58 14.23 -9.21 -10.86
CA PRO A 58 13.34 -8.56 -9.91
C PRO A 58 13.61 -7.05 -9.88
N ILE A 59 12.53 -6.26 -9.93
CA ILE A 59 12.54 -4.81 -9.84
C ILE A 59 11.74 -4.43 -8.59
N GLN A 60 12.35 -3.58 -7.75
CA GLN A 60 11.70 -3.03 -6.58
C GLN A 60 11.70 -1.50 -6.65
N THR A 61 10.65 -0.90 -6.10
CA THR A 61 10.48 0.55 -5.99
C THR A 61 10.17 0.91 -4.54
N PHE A 62 10.62 2.08 -4.12
CA PHE A 62 10.41 2.58 -2.75
C PHE A 62 9.18 3.49 -2.68
N LEU A 63 8.04 3.02 -3.20
CA LEU A 63 6.82 3.82 -3.31
C LEU A 63 6.28 4.19 -1.92
N LYS A 64 6.19 3.23 -1.00
CA LYS A 64 5.71 3.45 0.36
C LYS A 64 6.59 4.45 1.11
N ALA A 65 7.91 4.33 1.00
CA ALA A 65 8.83 5.26 1.66
C ALA A 65 8.66 6.69 1.16
N ARG A 66 8.48 6.87 -0.16
CA ARG A 66 8.20 8.18 -0.75
C ARG A 66 6.88 8.76 -0.24
N ILE A 67 5.80 7.97 -0.29
CA ILE A 67 4.48 8.40 0.20
C ILE A 67 4.53 8.70 1.70
N ALA A 68 5.24 7.90 2.50
CA ALA A 68 5.41 8.15 3.92
C ALA A 68 6.11 9.50 4.17
N ALA A 69 7.19 9.79 3.44
CA ALA A 69 7.89 11.07 3.55
C ALA A 69 6.99 12.26 3.15
N ASP A 70 6.21 12.11 2.09
CA ASP A 70 5.25 13.14 1.66
C ASP A 70 4.10 13.31 2.68
N MET A 71 3.66 12.21 3.29
CA MET A 71 2.63 12.22 4.33
C MET A 71 3.12 12.90 5.62
N GLU A 72 4.34 12.61 6.07
CA GLU A 72 4.93 13.27 7.25
C GLU A 72 5.06 14.79 7.02
N LYS A 73 5.46 15.22 5.81
CA LYS A 73 5.46 16.65 5.45
C LYS A 73 4.06 17.25 5.49
N ALA A 74 3.05 16.54 4.96
CA ALA A 74 1.67 17.01 4.97
C ALA A 74 1.10 17.10 6.39
N LEU A 75 1.48 16.17 7.29
CA LEU A 75 1.08 16.18 8.69
C LEU A 75 1.68 17.34 9.49
N ALA A 76 2.81 17.90 9.05
CA ALA A 76 3.44 19.07 9.65
C ALA A 76 2.86 20.40 9.13
N GLY A 77 1.97 20.38 8.13
CA GLY A 77 1.36 21.58 7.56
C GLY A 77 0.13 22.08 8.34
N ASP A 78 -0.44 23.20 7.89
CA ASP A 78 -1.57 23.86 8.57
C ASP A 78 -2.88 23.06 8.56
N LYS A 79 -3.05 22.16 7.59
CA LYS A 79 -4.24 21.31 7.43
C LYS A 79 -3.84 19.84 7.28
N PRO A 80 -3.40 19.18 8.37
CA PRO A 80 -2.93 17.81 8.32
C PRO A 80 -4.01 16.84 7.80
N PRO A 81 -3.72 15.99 6.80
CA PRO A 81 -4.69 15.04 6.25
C PRO A 81 -4.79 13.77 7.10
N TYR A 82 -5.19 13.92 8.37
CA TYR A 82 -5.12 12.84 9.38
C TYR A 82 -5.84 11.54 8.97
N PHE A 83 -7.00 11.61 8.33
CA PHE A 83 -7.71 10.40 7.89
C PHE A 83 -6.96 9.65 6.76
N ALA A 84 -6.39 10.39 5.81
CA ALA A 84 -5.59 9.80 4.74
C ALA A 84 -4.30 9.17 5.29
N ALA A 85 -3.64 9.85 6.24
CA ALA A 85 -2.48 9.32 6.93
C ALA A 85 -2.81 8.04 7.71
N ALA A 86 -3.93 8.02 8.44
CA ALA A 86 -4.37 6.83 9.17
C ALA A 86 -4.60 5.63 8.25
N THR A 87 -5.26 5.84 7.12
CA THR A 87 -5.53 4.81 6.11
C THR A 87 -4.23 4.29 5.51
N PHE A 88 -3.32 5.19 5.12
CA PHE A 88 -2.01 4.81 4.58
C PHE A 88 -1.19 3.97 5.59
N TYR A 89 -1.14 4.40 6.85
CA TYR A 89 -0.38 3.69 7.86
C TYR A 89 -0.95 2.29 8.17
N ASN A 90 -2.27 2.14 8.23
CA ASN A 90 -2.92 0.84 8.47
C ASN A 90 -2.87 -0.09 7.24
N GLU A 91 -3.17 0.42 6.05
CA GLU A 91 -3.34 -0.42 4.87
C GLU A 91 -2.00 -0.74 4.18
N TRP A 92 -1.10 0.25 4.06
CA TRP A 92 0.12 0.13 3.25
C TRP A 92 1.36 -0.16 4.09
N MET A 93 1.53 0.60 5.19
CA MET A 93 2.71 0.47 6.06
C MET A 93 2.55 -0.61 7.13
N LYS A 94 1.30 -1.02 7.42
CA LYS A 94 0.96 -1.92 8.55
C LYS A 94 1.46 -1.38 9.90
N ASP A 95 1.61 -0.06 10.01
CA ASP A 95 1.94 0.66 11.22
C ASP A 95 0.65 1.11 11.90
N ASN A 96 0.03 0.17 12.62
CA ASN A 96 -1.27 0.41 13.22
C ASN A 96 -1.23 1.39 14.40
N GLU A 97 -0.07 1.56 15.05
CA GLU A 97 0.11 2.55 16.12
C GLU A 97 0.05 3.98 15.55
N LYS A 98 0.82 4.26 14.48
CA LYS A 98 0.71 5.54 13.77
C LYS A 98 -0.68 5.73 13.18
N ALA A 99 -1.30 4.67 12.66
CA ALA A 99 -2.66 4.75 12.17
C ALA A 99 -3.65 5.16 13.27
N LEU A 100 -3.53 4.58 14.46
CA LEU A 100 -4.39 4.88 15.61
C LEU A 100 -4.23 6.32 16.11
N ALA A 101 -3.00 6.82 16.13
CA ALA A 101 -2.72 8.21 16.48
C ALA A 101 -3.36 9.18 15.48
N ASN A 102 -3.20 8.91 14.18
CA ASN A 102 -3.75 9.77 13.12
C ASN A 102 -5.29 9.71 13.07
N ILE A 103 -5.92 8.54 13.18
CA ILE A 103 -7.38 8.45 13.15
C ILE A 103 -8.02 9.13 14.37
N THR A 104 -7.35 9.11 15.52
CA THR A 104 -7.82 9.81 16.72
C THR A 104 -7.81 11.32 16.50
N LYS A 105 -6.74 11.88 15.91
CA LYS A 105 -6.70 13.31 15.53
C LYS A 105 -7.74 13.66 14.46
N ALA A 106 -8.02 12.75 13.51
CA ALA A 106 -9.08 12.96 12.53
C ALA A 106 -10.46 13.08 13.20
N ILE A 107 -10.75 12.24 14.20
CA ILE A 107 -11.99 12.28 14.99
C ILE A 107 -12.10 13.57 15.80
N GLU A 108 -11.01 14.05 16.40
CA GLU A 108 -11.00 15.33 17.12
C GLU A 108 -11.45 16.50 16.23
N GLY A 109 -11.06 16.48 14.95
CA GLY A 109 -11.49 17.48 13.96
C GLY A 109 -12.91 17.30 13.44
N ASN A 110 -13.48 16.08 13.50
CA ASN A 110 -14.86 15.81 13.10
C ASN A 110 -15.49 14.67 13.91
N LYS A 111 -16.03 15.02 15.08
CA LYS A 111 -16.60 14.04 16.03
C LYS A 111 -17.90 13.40 15.58
N THR A 112 -18.55 13.91 14.53
CA THR A 112 -19.83 13.39 14.00
C THR A 112 -19.63 12.54 12.74
N ALA A 113 -18.39 12.39 12.27
CA ALA A 113 -18.06 11.52 11.16
C ALA A 113 -17.99 10.04 11.59
N PHE A 114 -19.12 9.35 11.58
CA PHE A 114 -19.24 7.94 11.99
C PHE A 114 -18.25 7.00 11.27
N TRP A 115 -17.84 7.29 10.03
CA TRP A 115 -16.87 6.48 9.29
C TRP A 115 -15.47 6.50 9.90
N LEU A 116 -15.09 7.59 10.58
CA LEU A 116 -13.81 7.68 11.28
C LEU A 116 -13.76 6.73 12.49
N TYR A 117 -14.87 6.60 13.22
CA TYR A 117 -14.98 5.67 14.33
C TYR A 117 -14.93 4.22 13.88
N LEU A 118 -15.56 3.88 12.75
CA LEU A 118 -15.43 2.54 12.18
C LEU A 118 -14.00 2.25 11.74
N ALA A 119 -13.32 3.20 11.10
CA ALA A 119 -11.91 3.06 10.73
C ALA A 119 -11.03 2.85 11.98
N LYS A 120 -11.27 3.63 13.05
CA LYS A 120 -10.58 3.46 14.34
C LYS A 120 -10.83 2.08 14.94
N ALA A 121 -12.07 1.59 14.92
CA ALA A 121 -12.41 0.25 15.40
C ALA A 121 -11.66 -0.86 14.64
N ARG A 122 -11.53 -0.73 13.31
CA ARG A 122 -10.74 -1.67 12.49
C ARG A 122 -9.27 -1.65 12.86
N ILE A 123 -8.68 -0.46 13.01
CA ILE A 123 -7.28 -0.29 13.42
C ILE A 123 -7.03 -0.90 14.80
N GLN A 124 -7.92 -0.67 15.77
CA GLN A 124 -7.80 -1.22 17.12
C GLN A 124 -7.93 -2.75 17.13
N ARG A 125 -8.84 -3.31 16.32
CA ARG A 125 -8.92 -4.76 16.11
C ARG A 125 -7.60 -5.31 15.55
N ASP A 126 -7.02 -4.64 14.55
CA ASP A 126 -5.75 -5.07 13.95
C ASP A 126 -4.56 -4.94 14.91
N LEU A 127 -4.67 -4.12 15.95
CA LEU A 127 -3.74 -4.05 17.10
C LEU A 127 -4.03 -5.11 18.18
N GLY A 128 -5.12 -5.86 18.08
CA GLY A 128 -5.59 -6.77 19.13
C GLY A 128 -6.32 -6.09 20.30
N ASP A 129 -6.53 -4.77 20.24
CA ASP A 129 -7.31 -4.00 21.22
C ASP A 129 -8.81 -4.22 21.02
N LYS A 130 -9.30 -5.38 21.42
CA LYS A 130 -10.73 -5.75 21.28
C LYS A 130 -11.65 -4.82 22.07
N VAL A 131 -11.22 -4.37 23.25
CA VAL A 131 -12.03 -3.51 24.13
C VAL A 131 -12.20 -2.13 23.47
N GLY A 132 -11.11 -1.53 23.02
CA GLY A 132 -11.16 -0.25 22.32
C GLY A 132 -11.85 -0.36 20.97
N ALA A 133 -11.63 -1.44 20.21
CA ALA A 133 -12.33 -1.69 18.95
C ALA A 133 -13.85 -1.72 19.13
N LYS A 134 -14.33 -2.42 20.17
CA LYS A 134 -15.75 -2.47 20.52
C LYS A 134 -16.29 -1.08 20.86
N ALA A 135 -15.60 -0.33 21.72
CA ALA A 135 -16.02 1.02 22.11
C ALA A 135 -16.11 1.97 20.90
N SER A 136 -15.12 1.97 20.02
CA SER A 136 -15.13 2.78 18.80
C SER A 136 -16.25 2.36 17.84
N ALA A 137 -16.52 1.06 17.71
CA ALA A 137 -17.62 0.56 16.89
C ALA A 137 -19.00 0.93 17.48
N GLU A 138 -19.16 0.93 18.79
CA GLU A 138 -20.40 1.38 19.46
C GLU A 138 -20.66 2.87 19.22
N GLU A 139 -19.62 3.72 19.27
CA GLU A 139 -19.77 5.15 18.94
C GLU A 139 -20.12 5.36 17.46
N CYS A 140 -19.54 4.55 16.55
CA CYS A 140 -19.96 4.52 15.15
C CYS A 140 -21.45 4.21 14.99
N ILE A 141 -21.96 3.18 15.69
CA ILE A 141 -23.37 2.79 15.65
C ILE A 141 -24.26 3.95 16.10
N LYS A 142 -23.92 4.59 17.21
CA LYS A 142 -24.70 5.71 17.77
C LYS A 142 -24.82 6.85 16.76
N ILE A 143 -23.67 7.35 16.27
CA ILE A 143 -23.63 8.50 15.35
C ILE A 143 -24.26 8.15 13.99
N ALA A 144 -24.02 6.94 13.48
CA ALA A 144 -24.62 6.49 12.21
C ALA A 144 -26.15 6.33 12.32
N THR A 145 -26.66 5.88 13.48
CA THR A 145 -28.10 5.77 13.73
C THR A 145 -28.76 7.15 13.73
N GLU A 146 -28.15 8.14 14.41
CA GLU A 146 -28.61 9.54 14.39
C GLU A 146 -28.61 10.12 12.96
N ALA A 147 -27.59 9.77 12.16
CA ALA A 147 -27.48 10.14 10.75
C ALA A 147 -28.34 9.29 9.80
N LYS A 148 -29.13 8.33 10.32
CA LYS A 148 -29.95 7.38 9.54
C LYS A 148 -29.16 6.61 8.48
N ASN A 149 -27.94 6.20 8.81
CA ASN A 149 -27.06 5.43 7.95
C ASN A 149 -26.96 3.96 8.43
N ASP A 150 -27.87 3.13 7.96
CA ASP A 150 -27.98 1.73 8.38
C ASP A 150 -26.79 0.87 7.95
N ASP A 151 -26.10 1.22 6.86
CA ASP A 151 -24.94 0.49 6.37
C ASP A 151 -23.78 0.52 7.35
N TYR A 152 -23.46 1.70 7.90
CA TYR A 152 -22.41 1.83 8.90
C TYR A 152 -22.79 1.20 10.23
N VAL A 153 -24.08 1.27 10.62
CA VAL A 153 -24.58 0.52 11.78
C VAL A 153 -24.35 -0.97 11.60
N ARG A 154 -24.71 -1.53 10.44
CA ARG A 154 -24.50 -2.95 10.12
C ARG A 154 -23.02 -3.32 10.11
N MET A 155 -22.17 -2.51 9.47
CA MET A 155 -20.73 -2.76 9.40
C MET A 155 -20.05 -2.72 10.78
N ALA A 156 -20.45 -1.82 11.65
CA ALA A 156 -19.94 -1.74 13.02
C ALA A 156 -20.41 -2.94 13.87
N LYS A 157 -21.69 -3.36 13.76
CA LYS A 157 -22.20 -4.57 14.43
C LYS A 157 -21.48 -5.83 13.95
N ASP A 158 -21.25 -5.97 12.65
CA ASP A 158 -20.50 -7.08 12.06
C ASP A 158 -19.07 -7.12 12.61
N LEU A 159 -18.40 -5.97 12.69
CA LEU A 159 -17.07 -5.87 13.31
C LEU A 159 -17.09 -6.37 14.76
N ILE A 160 -18.04 -5.90 15.58
CA ILE A 160 -18.18 -6.31 16.99
C ILE A 160 -18.38 -7.83 17.11
N SER A 161 -19.18 -8.43 16.22
CA SER A 161 -19.44 -9.88 16.24
C SER A 161 -18.21 -10.75 15.96
N LYS A 162 -17.16 -10.15 15.36
CA LYS A 162 -15.93 -10.83 14.93
C LYS A 162 -14.71 -10.51 15.81
N LEU A 163 -14.88 -9.71 16.87
CA LEU A 163 -13.82 -9.42 17.85
C LEU A 163 -13.55 -10.64 18.72
#